data_AF-A0A3S0ZM38-F1
#
_entry.id   AF-A0A3S0ZM38-F1
#
_cell.length_a   1.000
_cell.length_b   1.000
_cell.length_c   1.000
_cell.angle_alpha   90.00
_cell.angle_beta   90.00
_cell.angle_gamma   90.00
#
_symmetry.space_group_name_H-M   'P 1'
#
loop_
_entity.id
_entity.type
_entity.pdbx_description
1 polymer ?
#
loop_
_entity_poly.entity_id
_entity_poly.type
_entity_poly.pdbx_seq_one_letter_code
_entity_poly.pdbx_strand_id
1 'polypeptide(L)'
;MSGASKISNGYGSVLKCGVLLKRSVIKRKAFQKQNYKRRLFELTENALAYYEGDVENKGKHRGVIFLKSIKVVAEVDDRSLEGKTNVFQVVYADKDDFCTLYIVSDSSKDNSDNSKERKTWIDAIRSASLEKGAKFFEKYHPGVWTKKKPFFNCCDQSDRNAIGCKPDPLCRTDPSPQAPELPPRPERAPAQVYIAMFDYIPTDDSGGLELIEGEQYTIIDASAEHWWYAENRQGEQGYIPSNFIKKNCGLEMFEWYYKDCSREKSNSLLMNSKQDGCFLIRDSQSSPGEYTLAVYTTEDGGNVRHYQIKRNDQGQFYISLTYPQASIPELVHYHKHNPGGLYTRLRNPPPRGNKPQTAGFAHGKWSLDPSDLIIGQELGRGNFGVVHKGYYKNGPRRTPVAIKMMTVNPSSDEVLQEFKTMTFLAHPNLVQLYGVILDQTPQIIVTELLEHG
;
A
#
# COMPACT_ATOMS: atom_id res chain seq x y z
N MET A 1 -48.30 -48.55 -7.16
CA MET A 1 -48.67 -47.13 -6.99
C MET A 1 -48.05 -46.61 -5.70
N SER A 2 -47.03 -45.76 -5.80
CA SER A 2 -46.86 -44.58 -4.94
C SER A 2 -45.83 -43.68 -5.62
N GLY A 3 -46.36 -42.67 -6.32
CA GLY A 3 -45.54 -41.71 -7.04
C GLY A 3 -44.78 -40.83 -6.06
N ALA A 4 -43.45 -40.85 -6.16
CA ALA A 4 -42.63 -39.76 -5.66
C ALA A 4 -42.86 -38.56 -6.59
N SER A 5 -43.77 -37.68 -6.17
CA SER A 5 -44.03 -36.39 -6.82
C SER A 5 -42.72 -35.64 -7.00
N LYS A 6 -42.21 -35.61 -8.24
CA LYS A 6 -41.26 -34.60 -8.69
C LYS A 6 -41.95 -33.24 -8.56
N ILE A 7 -41.81 -32.61 -7.41
CA ILE A 7 -42.10 -31.18 -7.26
C ILE A 7 -41.04 -30.48 -8.10
N SER A 8 -41.39 -30.18 -9.35
CA SER A 8 -40.52 -29.44 -10.26
C SER A 8 -40.30 -28.06 -9.66
N ASN A 9 -39.11 -27.79 -9.11
CA ASN A 9 -38.76 -26.49 -8.55
C ASN A 9 -38.69 -25.36 -9.59
N GLY A 10 -39.19 -25.54 -10.81
CA GLY A 10 -39.13 -24.56 -11.91
C GLY A 10 -37.71 -24.28 -12.46
N TYR A 11 -36.66 -24.75 -11.78
CA TYR A 11 -35.26 -24.40 -12.07
C TYR A 11 -34.37 -25.60 -12.47
N GLY A 12 -34.96 -26.75 -12.84
CA GLY A 12 -34.23 -27.97 -13.23
C GLY A 12 -33.98 -28.95 -12.07
N SER A 13 -33.15 -29.98 -12.31
CA SER A 13 -32.79 -30.98 -11.28
C SER A 13 -31.88 -30.38 -10.20
N VAL A 14 -31.93 -30.96 -8.99
CA VAL A 14 -31.09 -30.51 -7.85
C VAL A 14 -29.72 -31.18 -7.96
N LEU A 15 -28.66 -30.36 -7.99
CA LEU A 15 -27.25 -30.78 -8.08
C LEU A 15 -26.61 -30.91 -6.70
N LYS A 16 -26.94 -30.01 -5.77
CA LYS A 16 -26.49 -30.05 -4.37
C LYS A 16 -27.51 -29.36 -3.48
N CYS A 17 -27.74 -29.88 -2.29
CA CYS A 17 -28.58 -29.24 -1.27
C CYS A 17 -27.92 -29.31 0.11
N GLY A 18 -28.24 -28.36 0.99
CA GLY A 18 -27.73 -28.34 2.36
C GLY A 18 -28.10 -27.07 3.13
N VAL A 19 -28.04 -27.14 4.45
CA VAL A 19 -28.39 -26.02 5.33
C VAL A 19 -27.16 -25.17 5.59
N LEU A 20 -27.22 -23.88 5.22
CA LEU A 20 -26.14 -22.91 5.40
C LEU A 20 -26.65 -21.66 6.11
N LEU A 21 -25.73 -20.87 6.68
CA LEU A 21 -26.07 -19.60 7.31
C LEU A 21 -25.96 -18.46 6.30
N LYS A 22 -27.10 -17.83 6.02
CA LYS A 22 -27.17 -16.63 5.17
C LYS A 22 -27.15 -15.37 6.02
N ARG A 23 -26.32 -14.38 5.67
CA ARG A 23 -26.42 -13.04 6.26
C ARG A 23 -27.70 -12.34 5.78
N SER A 24 -28.55 -11.90 6.70
CA SER A 24 -29.82 -11.25 6.35
C SER A 24 -29.60 -9.78 5.98
N VAL A 25 -30.10 -9.36 4.82
CA VAL A 25 -30.16 -7.95 4.42
C VAL A 25 -31.51 -7.38 4.86
N ILE A 26 -31.65 -6.90 6.10
CA ILE A 26 -32.89 -6.25 6.55
C ILE A 26 -32.82 -4.75 6.29
N LYS A 27 -33.72 -4.26 5.43
CA LYS A 27 -34.09 -2.85 5.35
C LYS A 27 -34.85 -2.49 6.65
N ARG A 28 -34.30 -1.53 7.41
CA ARG A 28 -34.92 -0.78 8.53
C ARG A 28 -35.08 -1.51 9.88
N LYS A 29 -34.25 -1.11 10.86
CA LYS A 29 -34.60 -0.55 12.20
C LYS A 29 -33.32 -0.42 13.04
N ALA A 30 -33.15 0.72 13.72
CA ALA A 30 -31.86 1.22 14.22
C ALA A 30 -31.24 0.47 15.43
N PHE A 31 -31.86 -0.59 15.97
CA PHE A 31 -31.43 -1.17 17.26
C PHE A 31 -31.56 -2.70 17.40
N GLN A 32 -31.37 -3.50 16.34
CA GLN A 32 -31.24 -4.96 16.48
C GLN A 32 -29.86 -5.46 16.01
N LYS A 33 -29.28 -6.41 16.77
CA LYS A 33 -28.08 -7.18 16.40
C LYS A 33 -28.29 -7.80 15.01
N GLN A 34 -27.25 -7.74 14.17
CA GLN A 34 -27.25 -8.32 12.82
C GLN A 34 -27.50 -9.84 12.90
N ASN A 35 -28.48 -10.33 12.15
CA ASN A 35 -29.02 -11.69 12.29
C ASN A 35 -28.67 -12.56 11.07
N TYR A 36 -27.81 -13.56 11.28
CA TYR A 36 -27.64 -14.68 10.36
C TYR A 36 -28.87 -15.59 10.45
N LYS A 37 -29.30 -16.15 9.33
CA LYS A 37 -30.43 -17.07 9.29
C LYS A 37 -30.03 -18.38 8.63
N ARG A 38 -30.31 -19.51 9.29
CA ARG A 38 -30.19 -20.84 8.67
C ARG A 38 -31.20 -20.94 7.52
N ARG A 39 -30.75 -21.41 6.37
CA ARG A 39 -31.56 -21.59 5.16
C ARG A 39 -31.14 -22.88 4.49
N LEU A 40 -32.12 -23.67 4.04
CA LEU A 40 -31.86 -24.72 3.06
C LEU A 40 -31.49 -24.04 1.74
N PHE A 41 -30.28 -24.30 1.25
CA PHE A 41 -29.85 -23.95 -0.09
C PHE A 41 -30.00 -25.15 -1.01
N GLU A 42 -30.48 -24.91 -2.22
CA GLU A 42 -30.53 -25.87 -3.31
C GLU A 42 -29.85 -25.24 -4.54
N LEU A 43 -28.75 -25.84 -4.95
CA LEU A 43 -28.17 -25.61 -6.26
C LEU A 43 -28.89 -26.53 -7.24
N THR A 44 -29.58 -25.95 -8.21
CA THR A 44 -30.19 -26.67 -9.33
C THR A 44 -29.40 -26.42 -10.61
N GLU A 45 -29.80 -27.07 -11.70
CA GLU A 45 -29.20 -26.82 -13.02
C GLU A 45 -29.23 -25.34 -13.43
N ASN A 46 -30.25 -24.57 -13.07
CA ASN A 46 -30.41 -23.19 -13.57
C ASN A 46 -30.31 -22.10 -12.50
N ALA A 47 -30.37 -22.45 -11.21
CA ALA A 47 -30.34 -21.46 -10.13
C ALA A 47 -29.78 -21.97 -8.81
N LEU A 48 -29.32 -21.03 -7.99
CA LEU A 48 -29.11 -21.22 -6.55
C LEU A 48 -30.31 -20.63 -5.81
N ALA A 49 -31.19 -21.49 -5.29
CA ALA A 49 -32.38 -21.12 -4.54
C ALA A 49 -32.20 -21.37 -3.03
N TYR A 50 -32.90 -20.61 -2.20
CA TYR A 50 -32.89 -20.83 -0.76
C TYR A 50 -34.26 -20.65 -0.09
N TYR A 51 -34.50 -21.47 0.93
CA TYR A 51 -35.79 -21.65 1.59
C TYR A 51 -35.67 -21.51 3.11
N GLU A 52 -36.79 -21.27 3.79
CA GLU A 52 -36.81 -21.10 5.25
C GLU A 52 -36.51 -22.35 6.05
N GLY A 53 -36.89 -23.51 5.53
CA GLY A 53 -36.79 -24.76 6.26
C GLY A 53 -35.45 -25.47 6.08
N ASP A 54 -35.51 -26.79 6.17
CA ASP A 54 -34.38 -27.71 6.13
C ASP A 54 -34.61 -28.80 5.06
N VAL A 55 -33.74 -29.80 5.03
CA VAL A 55 -33.75 -30.89 4.04
C VAL A 55 -35.04 -31.73 4.12
N GLU A 56 -35.64 -31.87 5.31
CA GLU A 56 -36.83 -32.69 5.53
C GLU A 56 -38.10 -31.89 5.26
N ASN A 57 -38.15 -30.65 5.74
CA ASN A 57 -39.23 -29.71 5.50
C ASN A 57 -38.68 -28.43 4.89
N LYS A 58 -38.66 -28.40 3.56
CA LYS A 58 -38.15 -27.30 2.74
C LYS A 58 -38.69 -25.91 3.12
N GLY A 59 -39.95 -25.84 3.56
CA GLY A 59 -40.59 -24.58 3.94
C GLY A 59 -40.70 -23.57 2.78
N LYS A 60 -40.89 -22.29 3.12
CA LYS A 60 -41.20 -21.22 2.15
C LYS A 60 -39.96 -20.76 1.37
N HIS A 61 -40.14 -20.55 0.06
CA HIS A 61 -39.12 -19.97 -0.82
C HIS A 61 -38.79 -18.52 -0.43
N ARG A 62 -37.50 -18.18 -0.35
CA ARG A 62 -37.03 -16.85 0.09
C ARG A 62 -36.22 -16.08 -0.94
N GLY A 63 -35.56 -16.75 -1.86
CA GLY A 63 -34.84 -16.08 -2.93
C GLY A 63 -34.15 -17.05 -3.86
N VAL A 64 -33.79 -16.54 -5.03
CA VAL A 64 -33.20 -17.28 -6.13
C VAL A 64 -32.15 -16.41 -6.80
N ILE A 65 -31.03 -17.01 -7.18
CA ILE A 65 -29.97 -16.42 -7.99
C ILE A 65 -29.81 -17.29 -9.23
N PHE A 66 -30.06 -16.74 -10.42
CA PHE A 66 -29.87 -17.48 -11.67
C PHE A 66 -28.39 -17.66 -11.97
N LEU A 67 -27.98 -18.87 -12.31
CA LEU A 67 -26.55 -19.19 -12.43
C LEU A 67 -25.83 -18.34 -13.49
N LYS A 68 -26.48 -18.07 -14.63
CA LYS A 68 -25.95 -17.21 -15.70
C LYS A 68 -25.63 -15.77 -15.24
N SER A 69 -26.29 -15.28 -14.19
CA SER A 69 -26.08 -13.93 -13.65
C SER A 69 -24.90 -13.82 -12.69
N ILE A 70 -24.35 -14.95 -12.25
CA ILE A 70 -23.25 -15.00 -11.29
C ILE A 70 -21.96 -14.50 -11.94
N LYS A 71 -21.23 -13.65 -11.20
CA LYS A 71 -19.97 -13.02 -11.60
C LYS A 71 -18.79 -13.45 -10.74
N VAL A 72 -19.04 -13.80 -9.48
CA VAL A 72 -18.02 -14.28 -8.54
C VAL A 72 -18.63 -15.34 -7.63
N VAL A 73 -17.90 -16.42 -7.41
CA VAL A 73 -18.12 -17.34 -6.28
C VAL A 73 -16.75 -17.63 -5.69
N ALA A 74 -16.50 -17.10 -4.50
CA ALA A 74 -15.16 -17.12 -3.91
C ALA A 74 -15.19 -17.09 -2.40
N GLU A 75 -14.05 -17.45 -1.80
CA GLU A 75 -13.84 -17.32 -0.37
C GLU A 75 -13.84 -15.85 0.07
N VAL A 76 -14.26 -15.63 1.30
CA VAL A 76 -14.16 -14.34 2.01
C VAL A 76 -13.14 -14.52 3.11
N ASP A 77 -12.30 -13.51 3.32
CA ASP A 77 -11.25 -13.55 4.34
C ASP A 77 -11.86 -13.83 5.71
N ASP A 78 -11.26 -14.77 6.43
CA ASP A 78 -11.75 -15.16 7.74
C ASP A 78 -11.79 -13.95 8.68
N ARG A 79 -12.83 -13.90 9.51
CA ARG A 79 -13.12 -12.83 10.47
C ARG A 79 -13.47 -11.46 9.85
N SER A 80 -13.33 -11.28 8.54
CA SER A 80 -13.76 -10.05 7.85
C SER A 80 -15.27 -9.80 7.93
N LEU A 81 -16.06 -10.88 8.03
CA LEU A 81 -17.51 -10.79 8.18
C LEU A 81 -17.93 -11.05 9.63
N GLU A 82 -17.91 -10.02 10.47
CA GLU A 82 -18.42 -10.06 11.86
C GLU A 82 -17.77 -11.19 12.69
N GLY A 83 -16.48 -11.46 12.47
CA GLY A 83 -15.73 -12.51 13.19
C GLY A 83 -16.01 -13.94 12.73
N LYS A 84 -16.82 -14.15 11.69
CA LYS A 84 -17.12 -15.49 11.14
C LYS A 84 -15.96 -16.04 10.32
N THR A 85 -15.75 -17.34 10.40
CA THR A 85 -14.86 -18.14 9.55
C THR A 85 -15.66 -18.95 8.55
N ASN A 86 -15.02 -19.54 7.55
CA ASN A 86 -15.65 -20.38 6.52
C ASN A 86 -16.76 -19.65 5.74
N VAL A 87 -16.53 -18.36 5.49
CA VAL A 87 -17.45 -17.53 4.71
C VAL A 87 -17.07 -17.62 3.23
N PHE A 88 -18.08 -17.69 2.37
CA PHE A 88 -17.93 -17.49 0.94
C PHE A 88 -18.99 -16.50 0.44
N GLN A 89 -18.72 -15.92 -0.72
CA GLN A 89 -19.59 -14.95 -1.36
C GLN A 89 -20.06 -15.44 -2.72
N VAL A 90 -21.28 -15.04 -3.08
CA VAL A 90 -21.82 -15.16 -4.43
C VAL A 90 -22.19 -13.75 -4.89
N VAL A 91 -21.45 -13.21 -5.86
CA VAL A 91 -21.74 -11.92 -6.50
C VAL A 91 -22.47 -12.19 -7.80
N TYR A 92 -23.60 -11.53 -8.01
CA TYR A 92 -24.44 -11.69 -9.19
C TYR A 92 -24.97 -10.34 -9.69
N ALA A 93 -25.16 -10.24 -10.99
CA ALA A 93 -25.78 -9.07 -11.62
C ALA A 93 -27.30 -9.10 -11.39
N ASP A 94 -27.84 -8.00 -10.88
CA ASP A 94 -29.28 -7.75 -10.78
C ASP A 94 -29.56 -6.36 -11.34
N LYS A 95 -30.13 -6.31 -12.55
CA LYS A 95 -30.27 -5.09 -13.35
C LYS A 95 -28.90 -4.43 -13.59
N ASP A 96 -28.76 -3.15 -13.24
CA ASP A 96 -27.55 -2.33 -13.42
C ASP A 96 -26.61 -2.36 -12.19
N ASP A 97 -26.85 -3.22 -11.19
CA ASP A 97 -26.11 -3.26 -9.93
C ASP A 97 -25.57 -4.67 -9.63
N PHE A 98 -24.48 -4.76 -8.85
CA PHE A 98 -23.97 -6.05 -8.36
C PHE A 98 -24.46 -6.32 -6.93
N CYS A 99 -25.08 -7.47 -6.76
CA CYS A 99 -25.53 -7.95 -5.47
C CYS A 99 -24.58 -9.02 -4.92
N THR A 100 -24.24 -8.90 -3.64
CA THR A 100 -23.38 -9.87 -2.94
C THR A 100 -24.18 -10.62 -1.89
N LEU A 101 -24.17 -11.94 -1.99
CA LEU A 101 -24.71 -12.84 -1.00
C LEU A 101 -23.57 -13.47 -0.20
N TYR A 102 -23.49 -13.18 1.10
CA TYR A 102 -22.55 -13.81 2.02
C TYR A 102 -23.18 -15.04 2.71
N ILE A 103 -22.47 -16.17 2.64
CA ILE A 103 -22.91 -17.47 3.12
C ILE A 103 -21.80 -18.06 4.01
N VAL A 104 -22.18 -18.64 5.14
CA VAL A 104 -21.27 -19.30 6.07
C VAL A 104 -21.57 -20.79 6.09
N SER A 105 -20.55 -21.63 5.87
CA SER A 105 -20.64 -23.07 6.16
C SER A 105 -20.39 -23.29 7.64
N ASP A 106 -21.48 -23.58 8.35
CA ASP A 106 -21.50 -23.86 9.80
C ASP A 106 -22.38 -25.09 10.01
N SER A 107 -21.95 -26.21 9.42
CA SER A 107 -22.64 -27.48 9.39
C SER A 107 -22.19 -28.41 10.52
N SER A 108 -20.95 -28.30 11.00
CA SER A 108 -20.43 -29.11 12.11
C SER A 108 -19.73 -28.27 13.19
N LYS A 109 -19.50 -28.86 14.36
CA LYS A 109 -18.68 -28.25 15.42
C LYS A 109 -17.18 -28.25 15.09
N ASP A 110 -16.77 -29.01 14.07
CA ASP A 110 -15.39 -29.10 13.60
C ASP A 110 -15.14 -28.10 12.47
N ASN A 111 -14.19 -27.19 12.68
CA ASN A 111 -13.88 -26.14 11.72
C ASN A 111 -13.27 -26.67 10.41
N SER A 112 -12.61 -27.83 10.45
CA SER A 112 -11.99 -28.44 9.28
C SER A 112 -13.05 -28.99 8.30
N ASP A 113 -14.13 -29.57 8.82
CA ASP A 113 -15.25 -30.06 8.01
C ASP A 113 -16.06 -28.91 7.41
N ASN A 114 -16.23 -27.81 8.16
CA ASN A 114 -16.85 -26.60 7.65
C ASN A 114 -16.06 -25.97 6.49
N SER A 115 -14.72 -25.96 6.57
CA SER A 115 -13.84 -25.47 5.50
C SER A 115 -13.92 -26.35 4.24
N LYS A 116 -13.93 -27.68 4.41
CA LYS A 116 -14.16 -28.61 3.29
C LYS A 116 -15.53 -28.36 2.66
N GLU A 117 -16.59 -28.22 3.47
CA GLU A 117 -17.94 -27.98 2.96
C GLU A 117 -18.05 -26.63 2.24
N ARG A 118 -17.37 -25.58 2.73
CA ARG A 118 -17.25 -24.30 2.01
C ARG A 118 -16.71 -24.51 0.60
N LYS A 119 -15.61 -25.25 0.49
CA LYS A 119 -14.94 -25.52 -0.79
C LYS A 119 -15.85 -26.31 -1.73
N THR A 120 -16.52 -27.36 -1.24
CA THR A 120 -17.44 -28.16 -2.10
C THR A 120 -18.61 -27.32 -2.63
N TRP A 121 -19.15 -26.38 -1.84
CA TRP A 121 -20.18 -25.45 -2.31
C TRP A 121 -19.65 -24.46 -3.35
N ILE A 122 -18.48 -23.87 -3.13
CA ILE A 122 -17.85 -22.97 -4.10
C ILE A 122 -17.67 -23.69 -5.44
N ASP A 123 -17.04 -24.87 -5.41
CA ASP A 123 -16.74 -25.65 -6.63
C ASP A 123 -18.03 -26.05 -7.36
N ALA A 124 -19.04 -26.53 -6.64
CA ALA A 124 -20.31 -26.93 -7.23
C ALA A 124 -21.04 -25.76 -7.91
N ILE A 125 -21.14 -24.60 -7.24
CA ILE A 125 -21.82 -23.43 -7.80
C ILE A 125 -21.04 -22.90 -9.01
N ARG A 126 -19.70 -22.86 -8.95
CA ARG A 126 -18.86 -22.40 -10.07
C ARG A 126 -19.04 -23.29 -11.30
N SER A 127 -18.92 -24.61 -11.15
CA SER A 127 -19.06 -25.55 -12.25
C SER A 127 -20.45 -25.44 -12.91
N ALA A 128 -21.52 -25.47 -12.11
CA ALA A 128 -22.88 -25.32 -12.63
C ALA A 128 -23.10 -23.94 -13.30
N SER A 129 -22.45 -22.89 -12.82
CA SER A 129 -22.55 -21.55 -13.43
C SER A 129 -21.83 -21.46 -14.77
N LEU A 130 -20.64 -22.05 -14.89
CA LEU A 130 -19.90 -22.12 -16.14
C LEU A 130 -20.65 -22.91 -17.20
N GLU A 131 -21.24 -24.05 -16.84
CA GLU A 131 -22.08 -24.87 -17.74
C GLU A 131 -23.30 -24.09 -18.27
N LYS A 132 -23.82 -23.12 -17.50
CA LYS A 132 -24.91 -22.23 -17.92
C LYS A 132 -24.44 -20.93 -18.59
N GLY A 133 -23.14 -20.82 -18.89
CA GLY A 133 -22.56 -19.69 -19.62
C GLY A 133 -22.41 -18.42 -18.78
N ALA A 134 -22.25 -18.56 -17.46
CA ALA A 134 -21.87 -17.44 -16.61
C ALA A 134 -20.46 -16.94 -16.97
N LYS A 135 -20.32 -15.62 -17.06
CA LYS A 135 -19.02 -14.96 -17.30
C LYS A 135 -18.49 -14.43 -15.98
N PHE A 136 -17.53 -15.14 -15.40
CA PHE A 136 -16.86 -14.75 -14.16
C PHE A 136 -15.96 -13.54 -14.40
N PHE A 137 -15.80 -12.74 -13.35
CA PHE A 137 -14.82 -11.67 -13.33
C PHE A 137 -13.42 -12.22 -13.10
N GLU A 138 -12.43 -11.55 -13.70
CA GLU A 138 -11.01 -11.89 -13.55
C GLU A 138 -10.47 -11.57 -12.15
N LYS A 139 -11.17 -10.72 -11.41
CA LYS A 139 -10.85 -10.34 -10.04
C LYS A 139 -12.09 -10.44 -9.16
N TYR A 140 -11.88 -10.51 -7.85
CA TYR A 140 -12.91 -10.38 -6.83
C TYR A 140 -12.37 -9.69 -5.58
N HIS A 141 -13.28 -9.23 -4.72
CA HIS A 141 -12.92 -8.69 -3.40
C HIS A 141 -13.05 -9.79 -2.34
N PRO A 142 -11.96 -10.30 -1.74
CA PRO A 142 -12.06 -11.25 -0.62
C PRO A 142 -12.58 -10.57 0.66
N GLY A 143 -12.54 -9.25 0.71
CA GLY A 143 -13.09 -8.43 1.77
C GLY A 143 -14.59 -8.18 1.66
N VAL A 144 -15.16 -7.66 2.75
CA VAL A 144 -16.59 -7.37 2.88
C VAL A 144 -16.85 -5.87 2.74
N TRP A 145 -17.80 -5.52 1.88
CA TRP A 145 -18.37 -4.17 1.84
C TRP A 145 -19.62 -4.09 2.72
N THR A 146 -19.74 -3.06 3.56
CA THR A 146 -20.94 -2.89 4.40
C THR A 146 -21.41 -1.44 4.42
N LYS A 147 -22.70 -1.20 4.63
CA LYS A 147 -23.20 0.18 4.74
C LYS A 147 -22.61 0.98 5.92
N LYS A 148 -22.09 0.31 6.96
CA LYS A 148 -21.42 0.96 8.10
C LYS A 148 -19.97 1.34 7.79
N LYS A 149 -19.35 0.65 6.84
CA LYS A 149 -17.98 0.88 6.35
C LYS A 149 -18.04 0.82 4.81
N PRO A 150 -18.33 1.95 4.13
CA PRO A 150 -18.66 1.99 2.70
C PRO A 150 -17.40 1.83 1.82
N PHE A 151 -16.53 0.90 2.18
CA PHE A 151 -15.33 0.50 1.45
C PHE A 151 -15.08 -0.99 1.71
N PHE A 152 -14.47 -1.69 0.74
CA PHE A 152 -14.06 -3.07 0.93
C PHE A 152 -12.85 -3.12 1.86
N ASN A 153 -12.93 -3.85 2.97
CA ASN A 153 -11.82 -3.97 3.92
C ASN A 153 -10.57 -4.71 3.38
N CYS A 154 -10.58 -5.17 2.13
CA CYS A 154 -9.44 -5.81 1.48
C CYS A 154 -8.57 -4.84 0.66
N CYS A 155 -9.09 -3.67 0.28
CA CYS A 155 -8.37 -2.73 -0.61
C CYS A 155 -8.86 -1.27 -0.51
N ASP A 156 -9.73 -0.98 0.46
CA ASP A 156 -10.36 0.33 0.72
C ASP A 156 -11.12 0.96 -0.46
N GLN A 157 -11.38 0.16 -1.49
CA GLN A 157 -12.14 0.55 -2.65
C GLN A 157 -13.61 0.82 -2.23
N SER A 158 -14.10 2.02 -2.56
CA SER A 158 -15.37 2.56 -2.03
C SER A 158 -16.58 2.27 -2.93
N ASP A 159 -16.36 2.08 -4.23
CA ASP A 159 -17.42 1.73 -5.17
C ASP A 159 -17.77 0.23 -5.06
N ARG A 160 -18.95 -0.03 -4.52
CA ARG A 160 -19.48 -1.38 -4.30
C ARG A 160 -19.50 -2.27 -5.56
N ASN A 161 -19.47 -1.68 -6.76
CA ASN A 161 -19.53 -2.38 -8.03
C ASN A 161 -18.16 -2.64 -8.68
N ALA A 162 -17.06 -2.33 -8.02
CA ALA A 162 -15.76 -2.71 -8.56
C ALA A 162 -15.58 -4.23 -8.66
N ILE A 163 -14.81 -4.59 -9.67
CA ILE A 163 -14.61 -5.98 -10.10
C ILE A 163 -13.89 -6.79 -9.01
N GLY A 164 -12.92 -6.21 -8.30
CA GLY A 164 -12.13 -6.94 -7.32
C GLY A 164 -10.68 -6.49 -7.22
N CYS A 165 -10.02 -6.79 -6.10
CA CYS A 165 -8.58 -6.55 -5.90
C CYS A 165 -7.73 -7.83 -5.97
N LYS A 166 -8.34 -9.02 -5.89
CA LYS A 166 -7.64 -10.31 -5.93
C LYS A 166 -7.97 -11.04 -7.23
N PRO A 167 -6.97 -11.54 -7.99
CA PRO A 167 -7.25 -12.32 -9.20
C PRO A 167 -8.01 -13.61 -8.87
N ASP A 168 -8.96 -13.97 -9.73
CA ASP A 168 -9.66 -15.25 -9.68
C ASP A 168 -8.74 -16.34 -10.29
N PRO A 169 -8.24 -17.29 -9.48
CA PRO A 169 -7.26 -18.28 -9.92
C PRO A 169 -7.78 -19.24 -11.01
N LEU A 170 -9.08 -19.23 -11.29
CA LEU A 170 -9.72 -20.09 -12.29
C LEU A 170 -10.08 -19.34 -13.59
N CYS A 171 -9.96 -18.01 -13.63
CA CYS A 171 -10.07 -17.23 -14.85
C CYS A 171 -8.71 -17.19 -15.55
N ARG A 172 -8.41 -18.24 -16.32
CA ARG A 172 -7.33 -18.19 -17.32
C ARG A 172 -7.88 -17.49 -18.55
N THR A 173 -7.43 -16.28 -18.84
CA THR A 173 -7.63 -15.65 -20.15
C THR A 173 -6.69 -16.32 -21.13
N ASP A 174 -7.24 -16.95 -22.16
CA ASP A 174 -6.48 -17.48 -23.29
C ASP A 174 -5.60 -16.37 -23.91
N PRO A 175 -4.29 -16.60 -24.13
CA PRO A 175 -3.45 -15.65 -24.84
C PRO A 175 -3.72 -15.74 -26.34
N SER A 176 -4.11 -14.60 -26.94
CA SER A 176 -4.06 -14.38 -28.39
C SER A 176 -2.58 -14.39 -28.86
N PRO A 177 -2.27 -14.83 -30.09
CA PRO A 177 -0.96 -15.39 -30.42
C PRO A 177 0.10 -14.29 -30.57
N GLN A 178 1.04 -14.23 -29.63
CA GLN A 178 2.32 -13.56 -29.84
C GLN A 178 3.41 -14.57 -30.21
N ALA A 179 4.33 -14.08 -31.04
CA ALA A 179 5.43 -14.76 -31.71
C ALA A 179 6.31 -15.63 -30.78
N PRO A 180 7.13 -16.56 -31.35
CA PRO A 180 7.73 -17.68 -30.61
C PRO A 180 8.52 -17.23 -29.37
N GLU A 181 8.14 -17.77 -28.21
CA GLU A 181 8.77 -17.48 -26.92
C GLU A 181 10.22 -18.01 -26.87
N LEU A 182 11.13 -17.12 -26.47
CA LEU A 182 12.46 -17.44 -25.98
C LEU A 182 12.38 -18.18 -24.62
N PRO A 183 13.41 -18.98 -24.25
CA PRO A 183 13.33 -19.91 -23.13
C PRO A 183 13.00 -19.24 -21.78
N PRO A 184 12.39 -19.99 -20.83
CA PRO A 184 11.83 -19.45 -19.61
C PRO A 184 12.89 -18.76 -18.76
N ARG A 185 12.66 -17.47 -18.48
CA ARG A 185 13.46 -16.69 -17.54
C ARG A 185 13.18 -17.19 -16.12
N PRO A 186 14.21 -17.34 -15.25
CA PRO A 186 14.03 -17.80 -13.87
C PRO A 186 13.00 -16.93 -13.13
N GLU A 187 12.19 -17.58 -12.29
CA GLU A 187 11.18 -16.97 -11.40
C GLU A 187 11.69 -15.65 -10.84
N ARG A 188 11.10 -14.53 -11.28
CA ARG A 188 11.35 -13.23 -10.67
C ARG A 188 10.81 -13.28 -9.24
N ALA A 189 11.68 -12.97 -8.28
CA ALA A 189 11.32 -12.70 -6.90
C ALA A 189 10.09 -11.76 -6.84
N PRO A 190 9.23 -11.86 -5.81
CA PRO A 190 8.04 -11.04 -5.69
C PRO A 190 8.42 -9.57 -5.89
N ALA A 191 7.75 -8.92 -6.85
CA ALA A 191 8.00 -7.54 -7.22
C ALA A 191 8.02 -6.67 -5.95
N GLN A 192 9.19 -6.14 -5.62
CA GLN A 192 9.36 -5.36 -4.41
C GLN A 192 8.69 -4.01 -4.63
N VAL A 193 7.55 -3.80 -3.97
CA VAL A 193 6.85 -2.52 -3.98
C VAL A 193 7.54 -1.58 -2.98
N TYR A 194 7.74 -0.34 -3.38
CA TYR A 194 8.30 0.75 -2.59
C TYR A 194 7.29 1.90 -2.52
N ILE A 195 7.42 2.76 -1.52
CA ILE A 195 6.62 3.98 -1.35
C ILE A 195 7.55 5.19 -1.44
N ALA A 196 7.11 6.23 -2.15
CA ALA A 196 7.81 7.50 -2.20
C ALA A 196 7.67 8.25 -0.86
N MET A 197 8.80 8.62 -0.28
CA MET A 197 8.88 9.38 0.96
C MET A 197 8.93 10.89 0.70
N PHE A 198 9.20 11.31 -0.53
CA PHE A 198 9.29 12.69 -0.97
C PHE A 198 8.90 12.78 -2.45
N ASP A 199 8.31 13.90 -2.89
CA ASP A 199 8.10 14.10 -4.31
C ASP A 199 9.42 14.34 -5.06
N TYR A 200 9.52 13.75 -6.24
CA TYR A 200 10.58 13.98 -7.22
C TYR A 200 9.93 14.30 -8.56
N ILE A 201 10.29 15.44 -9.15
CA ILE A 201 9.80 15.85 -10.46
C ILE A 201 10.95 15.65 -11.45
N PRO A 202 10.78 14.84 -12.50
CA PRO A 202 11.76 14.68 -13.55
C PRO A 202 12.05 16.03 -14.19
N THR A 203 13.29 16.15 -14.59
CA THR A 203 13.96 17.44 -14.58
C THR A 203 14.53 17.74 -15.97
N ASP A 204 14.65 16.67 -16.77
CA ASP A 204 14.89 16.62 -18.21
C ASP A 204 14.19 15.39 -18.82
N ASP A 205 14.34 15.21 -20.15
CA ASP A 205 13.80 14.08 -20.91
C ASP A 205 14.63 12.79 -20.76
N SER A 206 15.50 12.68 -19.74
CA SER A 206 16.42 11.53 -19.55
C SER A 206 15.75 10.22 -19.12
N GLY A 207 14.41 10.16 -19.22
CA GLY A 207 13.63 9.01 -18.77
C GLY A 207 13.45 8.96 -17.26
N GLY A 208 13.43 10.11 -16.57
CA GLY A 208 13.07 10.19 -15.16
C GLY A 208 11.58 9.93 -14.95
N LEU A 209 11.22 9.23 -13.86
CA LEU A 209 9.83 8.98 -13.47
C LEU A 209 9.45 9.86 -12.28
N GLU A 210 8.28 10.47 -12.31
CA GLU A 210 7.80 11.31 -11.21
C GLU A 210 7.48 10.48 -9.96
N LEU A 211 8.02 10.92 -8.82
CA LEU A 211 7.62 10.44 -7.50
C LEU A 211 6.62 11.40 -6.88
N ILE A 212 5.51 10.87 -6.39
CA ILE A 212 4.52 11.59 -5.58
C ILE A 212 4.62 11.03 -4.16
N GLU A 213 4.84 11.88 -3.15
CA GLU A 213 4.95 11.44 -1.77
C GLU A 213 3.72 10.61 -1.34
N GLY A 214 3.97 9.40 -0.82
CA GLY A 214 2.96 8.42 -0.42
C GLY A 214 2.55 7.42 -1.50
N GLU A 215 2.86 7.65 -2.78
CA GLU A 215 2.53 6.72 -3.87
C GLU A 215 3.48 5.52 -3.94
N GLN A 216 2.99 4.44 -4.58
CA GLN A 216 3.70 3.17 -4.68
C GLN A 216 4.34 2.97 -6.05
N TYR A 217 5.55 2.43 -6.03
CA TYR A 217 6.39 2.18 -7.19
C TYR A 217 6.96 0.76 -7.13
N THR A 218 7.04 0.08 -8.27
CA THR A 218 7.66 -1.24 -8.38
C THR A 218 9.07 -1.09 -8.91
N ILE A 219 10.06 -1.64 -8.19
CA ILE A 219 11.45 -1.57 -8.67
C ILE A 219 11.71 -2.67 -9.68
N ILE A 220 12.04 -2.26 -10.90
CA ILE A 220 12.41 -3.13 -12.01
C ILE A 220 13.91 -3.42 -11.96
N ASP A 221 14.73 -2.41 -11.71
CA ASP A 221 16.19 -2.52 -11.61
C ASP A 221 16.74 -1.64 -10.47
N ALA A 222 17.48 -2.27 -9.56
CA ALA A 222 18.16 -1.64 -8.42
C ALA A 222 19.69 -1.84 -8.48
N SER A 223 20.23 -2.18 -9.66
CA SER A 223 21.66 -2.45 -9.83
C SER A 223 22.55 -1.22 -9.65
N ALA A 224 22.02 -0.03 -9.93
CA ALA A 224 22.69 1.24 -9.66
C ALA A 224 22.46 1.69 -8.21
N GLU A 225 23.46 2.37 -7.63
CA GLU A 225 23.47 2.71 -6.20
C GLU A 225 22.43 3.81 -5.84
N HIS A 226 22.35 4.86 -6.64
CA HIS A 226 21.58 6.07 -6.30
C HIS A 226 20.32 6.31 -7.14
N TRP A 227 20.20 5.63 -8.28
CA TRP A 227 19.10 5.79 -9.21
C TRP A 227 18.57 4.42 -9.60
N TRP A 228 17.30 4.15 -9.31
CA TRP A 228 16.68 2.87 -9.63
C TRP A 228 15.70 3.04 -10.77
N TYR A 229 15.54 1.98 -11.57
CA TYR A 229 14.52 1.95 -12.61
C TYR A 229 13.23 1.37 -12.03
N ALA A 230 12.15 2.14 -12.10
CA ALA A 230 10.90 1.84 -11.45
C ALA A 230 9.70 1.99 -12.39
N GLU A 231 8.57 1.47 -11.95
CA GLU A 231 7.27 1.56 -12.61
C GLU A 231 6.22 2.11 -11.63
N ASN A 232 5.42 3.10 -12.05
CA ASN A 232 4.31 3.62 -11.26
C ASN A 232 3.02 2.80 -11.49
N ARG A 233 1.93 3.19 -10.82
CA ARG A 233 0.63 2.49 -10.92
C ARG A 233 -0.04 2.62 -12.29
N GLN A 234 0.29 3.66 -13.05
CA GLN A 234 -0.17 3.86 -14.43
C GLN A 234 0.60 3.00 -15.44
N GLY A 235 1.65 2.29 -15.01
CA GLY A 235 2.53 1.51 -15.90
C GLY A 235 3.62 2.34 -16.58
N GLU A 236 3.80 3.60 -16.16
CA GLU A 236 4.88 4.45 -16.66
C GLU A 236 6.19 4.05 -15.97
N GLN A 237 7.26 3.95 -16.76
CA GLN A 237 8.56 3.50 -16.29
C GLN A 237 9.60 4.60 -16.42
N GLY A 238 10.56 4.62 -15.51
CA GLY A 238 11.70 5.54 -15.57
C GLY A 238 12.57 5.49 -14.34
N TYR A 239 13.61 6.33 -14.33
CA TYR A 239 14.58 6.43 -13.27
C TYR A 239 14.07 7.29 -12.11
N ILE A 240 14.29 6.82 -10.88
CA ILE A 240 13.93 7.49 -9.64
C ILE A 240 15.12 7.51 -8.67
N PRO A 241 15.25 8.52 -7.80
CA PRO A 241 16.27 8.52 -6.75
C PRO A 241 15.98 7.44 -5.70
N SER A 242 16.93 6.54 -5.46
CA SER A 242 16.75 5.42 -4.52
C SER A 242 16.53 5.87 -3.07
N ASN A 243 17.08 7.04 -2.70
CA ASN A 243 16.92 7.65 -1.38
C ASN A 243 15.55 8.33 -1.18
N PHE A 244 14.74 8.48 -2.23
CA PHE A 244 13.41 9.08 -2.15
C PHE A 244 12.32 8.03 -1.89
N ILE A 245 12.67 6.75 -1.89
CA ILE A 245 11.73 5.66 -1.75
C ILE A 245 12.13 4.71 -0.62
N LYS A 246 11.15 4.01 -0.04
CA LYS A 246 11.35 2.98 0.99
C LYS A 246 10.55 1.74 0.66
N LYS A 247 11.11 0.57 0.97
CA LYS A 247 10.45 -0.71 0.71
C LYS A 247 9.13 -0.76 1.47
N ASN A 248 8.06 -1.18 0.80
CA ASN A 248 6.72 -1.32 1.36
C ASN A 248 6.62 -2.55 2.27
N CYS A 249 7.44 -2.60 3.32
CA CYS A 249 7.42 -3.64 4.34
C CYS A 249 7.59 -3.04 5.73
N GLY A 250 6.54 -3.14 6.56
CA GLY A 250 6.59 -2.76 7.96
C GLY A 250 6.28 -1.29 8.24
N LEU A 251 6.82 -0.75 9.32
CA LEU A 251 6.43 0.57 9.83
C LEU A 251 7.03 1.74 9.04
N GLU A 252 8.06 1.50 8.21
CA GLU A 252 8.77 2.52 7.43
C GLU A 252 7.88 3.27 6.43
N MET A 253 6.73 2.69 6.06
CA MET A 253 5.72 3.34 5.22
C MET A 253 4.98 4.49 5.92
N PHE A 254 5.00 4.53 7.25
CA PHE A 254 4.24 5.52 7.99
C PHE A 254 5.08 6.76 8.27
N GLU A 255 4.56 7.93 7.91
CA GLU A 255 5.17 9.25 8.16
C GLU A 255 5.67 9.43 9.60
N TRP A 256 4.94 8.88 10.57
CA TRP A 256 5.21 8.96 12.00
C TRP A 256 6.27 7.96 12.51
N TYR A 257 6.78 7.04 11.68
CA TYR A 257 7.82 6.09 12.11
C TYR A 257 9.22 6.57 11.73
N TYR A 258 10.05 6.75 12.75
CA TYR A 258 11.40 7.28 12.75
C TYR A 258 12.35 6.24 13.35
N LYS A 259 12.47 5.09 12.67
CA LYS A 259 13.24 3.89 13.07
C LYS A 259 14.47 4.18 13.93
N ASP A 260 15.51 4.78 13.34
CA ASP A 260 16.81 5.01 13.98
C ASP A 260 16.92 6.37 14.72
N CYS A 261 15.79 6.95 15.15
CA CYS A 261 15.79 8.22 15.87
C CYS A 261 16.17 8.03 17.33
N SER A 262 17.12 8.80 17.85
CA SER A 262 17.47 8.76 19.28
C SER A 262 16.42 9.45 20.15
N ARG A 263 16.47 9.21 21.47
CA ARG A 263 15.63 9.93 22.44
C ARG A 263 15.88 11.44 22.39
N GLU A 264 17.13 11.86 22.27
CA GLU A 264 17.55 13.26 22.21
C GLU A 264 17.05 13.91 20.91
N LYS A 265 17.25 13.23 19.76
CA LYS A 265 16.78 13.71 18.46
C LYS A 265 15.26 13.83 18.41
N SER A 266 14.54 12.84 18.93
CA SER A 266 13.07 12.88 19.00
C SER A 266 12.56 13.99 19.92
N ASN A 267 13.23 14.23 21.06
CA ASN A 267 12.94 15.37 21.91
C ASN A 267 13.11 16.69 21.16
N SER A 268 14.25 16.91 20.51
CA SER A 268 14.51 18.16 19.76
C SER A 268 13.49 18.39 18.65
N LEU A 269 13.16 17.36 17.87
CA LEU A 269 12.16 17.45 16.78
C LEU A 269 10.77 17.83 17.29
N LEU A 270 10.31 17.18 18.36
CA LEU A 270 8.99 17.40 18.93
C LEU A 270 8.90 18.71 19.73
N MET A 271 9.97 19.11 20.43
CA MET A 271 10.04 20.41 21.11
C MET A 271 10.07 21.57 20.13
N ASN A 272 10.67 21.40 18.94
CA ASN A 272 10.67 22.42 17.89
C ASN A 272 9.31 22.58 17.22
N SER A 273 8.50 21.51 17.12
CA SER A 273 7.17 21.62 16.51
C SER A 273 6.18 22.41 17.38
N LYS A 274 6.32 22.33 18.72
CA LYS A 274 5.45 22.97 19.74
C LYS A 274 3.95 22.72 19.53
N GLN A 275 3.59 21.61 18.89
CA GLN A 275 2.20 21.26 18.59
C GLN A 275 1.72 20.15 19.52
N ASP A 276 0.66 20.42 20.29
CA ASP A 276 0.08 19.42 21.19
C ASP A 276 -0.32 18.14 20.44
N GLY A 277 0.11 16.99 20.97
CA GLY A 277 -0.14 15.69 20.35
C GLY A 277 0.74 15.37 19.14
N CYS A 278 1.70 16.24 18.80
CA CYS A 278 2.71 15.92 17.79
C CYS A 278 3.55 14.72 18.26
N PHE A 279 3.70 13.70 17.41
CA PHE A 279 4.25 12.42 17.86
C PHE A 279 5.09 11.71 16.80
N LEU A 280 5.93 10.78 17.26
CA LEU A 280 6.63 9.82 16.40
C LEU A 280 6.81 8.49 17.13
N ILE A 281 7.05 7.43 16.38
CA ILE A 281 7.43 6.11 16.89
C ILE A 281 8.85 5.80 16.40
N ARG A 282 9.68 5.27 17.28
CA ARG A 282 11.07 4.89 16.99
C ARG A 282 11.41 3.54 17.59
N ASP A 283 12.52 2.95 17.17
CA ASP A 283 13.02 1.75 17.81
C ASP A 283 13.51 2.08 19.23
N SER A 284 13.29 1.15 20.15
CA SER A 284 13.70 1.34 21.54
C SER A 284 15.21 1.09 21.69
N GLN A 285 15.95 2.17 21.95
CA GLN A 285 17.40 2.09 22.20
C GLN A 285 17.74 1.25 23.45
N SER A 286 16.84 1.21 24.44
CA SER A 286 17.05 0.46 25.69
C SER A 286 16.54 -0.99 25.63
N SER A 287 15.73 -1.34 24.63
CA SER A 287 15.06 -2.65 24.55
C SER A 287 14.98 -3.11 23.08
N PRO A 288 16.03 -3.80 22.57
CA PRO A 288 16.07 -4.24 21.18
C PRO A 288 14.84 -5.06 20.79
N GLY A 289 14.22 -4.72 19.66
CA GLY A 289 13.00 -5.37 19.16
C GLY A 289 11.68 -4.77 19.68
N GLU A 290 11.76 -3.81 20.60
CA GLU A 290 10.60 -3.03 21.05
C GLU A 290 10.61 -1.61 20.48
N TYR A 291 9.48 -0.90 20.66
CA TYR A 291 9.26 0.42 20.09
C TYR A 291 8.95 1.44 21.17
N THR A 292 9.24 2.71 20.91
CA THR A 292 8.89 3.83 21.80
C THR A 292 8.05 4.84 21.04
N LEU A 293 6.90 5.21 21.60
CA LEU A 293 6.11 6.37 21.20
C LEU A 293 6.61 7.61 21.95
N ALA A 294 7.04 8.62 21.22
CA ALA A 294 7.34 9.94 21.75
C ALA A 294 6.23 10.92 21.32
N VAL A 295 5.67 11.70 22.25
CA VAL A 295 4.61 12.66 21.98
C VAL A 295 4.82 13.95 22.78
N TYR A 296 4.68 15.09 22.12
CA TYR A 296 4.67 16.39 22.77
C TYR A 296 3.30 16.67 23.38
N THR A 297 3.30 17.13 24.63
CA THR A 297 2.13 17.65 25.32
C THR A 297 2.39 19.07 25.79
N THR A 298 1.38 19.93 25.68
CA THR A 298 1.36 21.29 26.21
C THR A 298 1.09 21.34 27.71
N GLU A 299 0.68 20.22 28.31
CA GLU A 299 0.53 20.09 29.77
C GLU A 299 1.89 20.24 30.49
N ASP A 300 1.85 20.69 31.74
CA ASP A 300 3.03 20.93 32.60
C ASP A 300 4.12 21.83 32.00
N GLY A 301 3.72 22.83 31.21
CA GLY A 301 4.66 23.79 30.61
C GLY A 301 5.34 23.33 29.33
N GLY A 302 4.81 22.28 28.68
CA GLY A 302 5.29 21.82 27.37
C GLY A 302 6.45 20.83 27.50
N ASN A 303 6.18 19.54 27.28
CA ASN A 303 7.21 18.51 27.40
C ASN A 303 6.94 17.33 26.46
N VAL A 304 7.99 16.56 26.17
CA VAL A 304 7.91 15.32 25.40
C VAL A 304 7.83 14.13 26.35
N ARG A 305 6.75 13.35 26.23
CA ARG A 305 6.53 12.12 26.98
C ARG A 305 6.90 10.91 26.11
N HIS A 306 7.58 9.93 26.71
CA HIS A 306 8.02 8.70 26.05
C HIS A 306 7.27 7.51 26.65
N TYR A 307 6.64 6.71 25.81
CA TYR A 307 5.89 5.51 26.19
C TYR A 307 6.45 4.30 25.48
N GLN A 308 6.78 3.27 26.25
CA GLN A 308 7.22 1.99 25.68
C GLN A 308 6.01 1.25 25.11
N ILE A 309 6.10 0.83 23.85
CA ILE A 309 5.11 -0.01 23.20
C ILE A 309 5.52 -1.46 23.43
N LYS A 310 4.77 -2.16 24.27
CA LYS A 310 5.03 -3.53 24.68
C LYS A 310 4.18 -4.50 23.87
N ARG A 311 4.54 -5.79 23.92
CA ARG A 311 3.74 -6.90 23.38
C ARG A 311 3.23 -7.77 24.51
N ASN A 312 2.00 -8.26 24.39
CA ASN A 312 1.46 -9.27 25.31
C ASN A 312 1.74 -10.69 24.80
N ASP A 313 1.38 -11.70 25.59
CA ASP A 313 1.58 -13.11 25.23
C ASP A 313 0.83 -13.54 23.96
N GLN A 314 -0.19 -12.78 23.55
CA GLN A 314 -0.95 -12.98 22.32
C GLN A 314 -0.35 -12.24 21.10
N GLY A 315 0.81 -11.59 21.27
CA GLY A 315 1.50 -10.83 20.24
C GLY A 315 0.91 -9.45 19.94
N GLN A 316 -0.06 -8.98 20.72
CA GLN A 316 -0.71 -7.69 20.53
C GLN A 316 0.11 -6.55 21.16
N PHE A 317 0.10 -5.39 20.53
CA PHE A 317 0.83 -4.20 20.94
C PHE A 317 0.01 -3.32 21.88
N TYR A 318 0.63 -2.80 22.94
CA TYR A 318 -0.04 -1.92 23.89
C TYR A 318 0.91 -0.93 24.56
N ILE A 319 0.36 0.19 25.04
CA ILE A 319 1.03 1.13 25.95
C ILE A 319 0.49 0.93 27.38
N SER A 320 -0.83 0.85 27.48
CA SER A 320 -1.55 0.37 28.67
C SER A 320 -2.27 -0.94 28.34
N LEU A 321 -2.21 -1.92 29.27
CA LEU A 321 -2.83 -3.25 29.11
C LEU A 321 -4.35 -3.19 28.88
N THR A 322 -4.98 -2.04 29.08
CA THR A 322 -6.43 -1.87 28.92
C THR A 322 -6.89 -2.01 27.46
N TYR A 323 -6.05 -1.71 26.46
CA TYR A 323 -6.45 -1.70 25.04
C TYR A 323 -5.39 -2.21 24.06
N PRO A 324 -5.01 -3.51 24.13
CA PRO A 324 -4.06 -4.09 23.19
C PRO A 324 -4.62 -4.12 21.75
N GLN A 325 -3.77 -3.81 20.77
CA GLN A 325 -4.09 -3.78 19.34
C GLN A 325 -3.28 -4.84 18.57
N ALA A 326 -3.77 -5.31 17.42
CA ALA A 326 -3.08 -6.35 16.67
C ALA A 326 -1.81 -5.83 15.96
N SER A 327 -1.71 -4.52 15.73
CA SER A 327 -0.55 -3.89 15.10
C SER A 327 -0.28 -2.47 15.64
N ILE A 328 0.95 -1.96 15.45
CA ILE A 328 1.31 -0.59 15.82
C ILE A 328 0.49 0.47 15.05
N PRO A 329 0.19 0.31 13.75
CA PRO A 329 -0.71 1.24 13.05
C PRO A 329 -2.10 1.31 13.67
N GLU A 330 -2.67 0.17 14.09
CA GLU A 330 -3.95 0.16 14.83
C GLU A 330 -3.82 0.85 16.19
N LEU A 331 -2.71 0.66 16.90
CA LEU A 331 -2.40 1.37 18.15
C LEU A 331 -2.33 2.89 17.96
N VAL A 332 -1.66 3.35 16.92
CA VAL A 332 -1.63 4.77 16.55
C VAL A 332 -3.04 5.27 16.22
N HIS A 333 -3.81 4.53 15.41
CA HIS A 333 -5.18 4.89 15.06
C HIS A 333 -6.08 5.02 16.29
N TYR A 334 -5.97 4.09 17.23
CA TYR A 334 -6.70 4.14 18.50
C TYR A 334 -6.35 5.40 19.29
N HIS A 335 -5.05 5.69 19.45
CA HIS A 335 -4.57 6.82 20.25
C HIS A 335 -4.73 8.20 19.58
N LYS A 336 -4.99 8.25 18.27
CA LYS A 336 -5.46 9.47 17.59
C LYS A 336 -6.87 9.87 18.02
N HIS A 337 -7.73 8.90 18.32
CA HIS A 337 -9.13 9.14 18.68
C HIS A 337 -9.36 9.17 20.19
N ASN A 338 -8.56 8.42 20.96
CA ASN A 338 -8.72 8.21 22.39
C ASN A 338 -7.38 8.45 23.11
N PRO A 339 -7.30 9.23 24.20
CA PRO A 339 -6.05 9.38 24.94
C PRO A 339 -5.58 8.03 25.52
N GLY A 340 -6.50 7.21 26.05
CA GLY A 340 -6.21 5.81 26.38
C GLY A 340 -5.06 5.61 27.38
N GLY A 341 -4.84 6.56 28.28
CA GLY A 341 -3.72 6.57 29.24
C GLY A 341 -2.52 7.43 28.82
N LEU A 342 -2.53 8.01 27.61
CA LEU A 342 -1.60 9.07 27.22
C LEU A 342 -2.05 10.42 27.77
N TYR A 343 -1.10 11.31 28.04
CA TYR A 343 -1.36 12.70 28.45
C TYR A 343 -2.20 13.47 27.41
N THR A 344 -1.92 13.28 26.11
CA THR A 344 -2.70 13.89 25.02
C THR A 344 -2.93 12.88 23.89
N ARG A 345 -3.89 13.19 23.01
CA ARG A 345 -4.20 12.39 21.82
C ARG A 345 -3.14 12.60 20.76
N LEU A 346 -2.89 11.56 19.97
CA LEU A 346 -1.96 11.65 18.84
C LEU A 346 -2.57 12.52 17.74
N ARG A 347 -1.75 13.42 17.19
CA ARG A 347 -2.13 14.32 16.09
C ARG A 347 -1.29 14.02 14.85
N ASN A 348 -0.49 14.98 14.41
CA ASN A 348 0.32 14.87 13.21
C ASN A 348 1.79 14.62 13.61
N PRO A 349 2.55 13.83 12.83
CA PRO A 349 3.97 13.70 13.09
C PRO A 349 4.72 15.01 12.86
N PRO A 350 5.96 15.14 13.39
CA PRO A 350 6.80 16.24 13.00
C PRO A 350 7.11 16.14 11.50
N PRO A 351 7.31 17.27 10.80
CA PRO A 351 7.76 17.26 9.42
C PRO A 351 9.05 16.44 9.31
N ARG A 352 9.09 15.50 8.37
CA ARG A 352 10.37 14.94 7.92
C ARG A 352 11.13 16.14 7.33
N GLY A 353 12.38 16.33 7.74
CA GLY A 353 13.16 17.52 7.38
C GLY A 353 13.32 17.76 5.87
N ASN A 354 14.16 18.72 5.49
CA ASN A 354 14.37 19.09 4.08
C ASN A 354 14.57 17.86 3.18
N LYS A 355 13.96 17.89 1.98
CA LYS A 355 14.06 16.82 0.96
C LYS A 355 15.54 16.41 0.82
N PRO A 356 15.89 15.12 0.96
CA PRO A 356 17.26 14.69 0.81
C PRO A 356 17.74 15.02 -0.60
N GLN A 357 19.03 15.30 -0.73
CA GLN A 357 19.59 15.63 -2.03
C GLN A 357 19.74 14.37 -2.89
N THR A 358 19.57 14.51 -4.19
CA THR A 358 19.81 13.44 -5.16
C THR A 358 21.28 13.43 -5.57
N ALA A 359 21.84 12.24 -5.85
CA ALA A 359 23.18 12.12 -6.44
C ALA A 359 23.13 12.60 -7.89
N GLY A 360 23.52 13.85 -8.14
CA GLY A 360 23.32 14.50 -9.43
C GLY A 360 21.87 14.94 -9.68
N PHE A 361 21.65 15.64 -10.80
CA PHE A 361 20.31 16.09 -11.20
C PHE A 361 19.49 15.02 -11.93
N ALA A 362 20.15 14.03 -12.57
CA ALA A 362 19.52 12.94 -13.29
C ALA A 362 20.46 11.72 -13.39
N HIS A 363 19.90 10.54 -13.65
CA HIS A 363 20.67 9.30 -13.80
C HIS A 363 21.72 9.42 -14.91
N GLY A 364 23.00 9.16 -14.58
CA GLY A 364 24.11 9.15 -15.54
C GLY A 364 24.55 10.52 -16.09
N LYS A 365 23.90 11.61 -15.66
CA LYS A 365 24.18 12.96 -16.15
C LYS A 365 25.09 13.72 -15.17
N TRP A 366 26.40 13.61 -15.40
CA TRP A 366 27.44 14.32 -14.64
C TRP A 366 27.88 15.62 -15.31
N SER A 367 27.73 15.72 -16.64
CA SER A 367 28.02 16.92 -17.42
C SER A 367 26.78 17.81 -17.49
N LEU A 368 26.92 19.08 -17.14
CA LEU A 368 25.83 20.06 -17.15
C LEU A 368 25.92 20.96 -18.38
N ASP A 369 24.78 21.51 -18.80
CA ASP A 369 24.75 22.53 -19.86
C ASP A 369 25.02 23.92 -19.25
N PRO A 370 26.01 24.68 -19.74
CA PRO A 370 26.29 26.04 -19.28
C PRO A 370 25.08 26.98 -19.36
N SER A 371 24.19 26.80 -20.34
CA SER A 371 23.03 27.67 -20.57
C SER A 371 21.93 27.54 -19.50
N ASP A 372 21.94 26.43 -18.77
CA ASP A 372 21.07 26.16 -17.63
C ASP A 372 21.58 26.79 -16.34
N LEU A 373 22.83 27.27 -16.31
CA LEU A 373 23.44 27.86 -15.12
C LEU A 373 23.24 29.37 -15.08
N ILE A 374 22.63 29.86 -14.01
CA ILE A 374 22.52 31.29 -13.70
C ILE A 374 23.49 31.60 -12.56
N ILE A 375 24.60 32.26 -12.89
CA ILE A 375 25.58 32.70 -11.91
C ILE A 375 25.11 34.00 -11.26
N GLY A 376 25.14 34.03 -9.93
CA GLY A 376 24.78 35.20 -9.11
C GLY A 376 26.00 35.77 -8.39
N GLN A 377 25.80 36.18 -7.14
CA GLN A 377 26.80 36.85 -6.32
C GLN A 377 27.98 35.93 -5.96
N GLU A 378 29.20 36.48 -5.95
CA GLU A 378 30.38 35.83 -5.37
C GLU A 378 30.19 35.59 -3.86
N LEU A 379 30.31 34.33 -3.43
CA LEU A 379 30.27 33.93 -2.02
C LEU A 379 31.66 33.94 -1.41
N GLY A 380 32.70 33.63 -2.19
CA GLY A 380 34.08 33.65 -1.73
C GLY A 380 35.07 33.22 -2.80
N ARG A 381 36.34 33.52 -2.54
CA ARG A 381 37.46 33.21 -3.43
C ARG A 381 38.55 32.47 -2.67
N GLY A 382 39.03 31.36 -3.23
CA GLY A 382 40.14 30.58 -2.70
C GLY A 382 41.22 30.32 -3.75
N ASN A 383 42.26 29.59 -3.36
CA ASN A 383 43.41 29.29 -4.24
C ASN A 383 43.03 28.49 -5.51
N PHE A 384 41.91 27.76 -5.46
CA PHE A 384 41.47 26.86 -6.53
C PHE A 384 40.34 27.43 -7.38
N GLY A 385 39.88 28.64 -7.10
CA GLY A 385 38.77 29.23 -7.84
C GLY A 385 37.90 30.20 -7.05
N VAL A 386 36.86 30.68 -7.72
CA VAL A 386 35.84 31.58 -7.16
C VAL A 386 34.53 30.82 -7.03
N VAL A 387 33.87 30.93 -5.88
CA VAL A 387 32.57 30.33 -5.60
C VAL A 387 31.50 31.40 -5.67
N HIS A 388 30.47 31.15 -6.47
CA HIS A 388 29.29 32.00 -6.60
C HIS A 388 28.05 31.28 -6.09
N LYS A 389 27.09 32.02 -5.56
CA LYS A 389 25.72 31.58 -5.43
C LYS A 389 25.05 31.67 -6.80
N GLY A 390 24.26 30.68 -7.16
CA GLY A 390 23.50 30.74 -8.41
C GLY A 390 22.28 29.85 -8.39
N TYR A 391 21.72 29.64 -9.58
CA TYR A 391 20.59 28.75 -9.81
C TYR A 391 20.89 27.86 -11.02
N TYR A 392 20.58 26.58 -10.89
CA TYR A 392 20.52 25.66 -12.02
C TYR A 392 19.06 25.55 -12.48
N LYS A 393 18.83 25.78 -13.77
CA LYS A 393 17.52 25.57 -14.41
C LYS A 393 17.36 24.08 -14.68
N ASN A 394 16.26 23.53 -14.20
CA ASN A 394 15.97 22.12 -14.39
C ASN A 394 14.49 21.98 -14.72
N GLY A 395 14.19 22.06 -16.02
CA GLY A 395 12.86 22.31 -16.53
C GLY A 395 12.26 23.63 -15.99
N PRO A 396 11.05 23.64 -15.42
CA PRO A 396 10.43 24.85 -14.88
C PRO A 396 10.99 25.28 -13.51
N ARG A 397 11.79 24.44 -12.84
CA ARG A 397 12.35 24.73 -11.52
C ARG A 397 13.70 25.44 -11.61
N ARG A 398 13.99 26.25 -10.58
CA ARG A 398 15.29 26.85 -10.33
C ARG A 398 15.83 26.33 -9.01
N THR A 399 16.83 25.47 -9.06
CA THR A 399 17.46 24.90 -7.86
C THR A 399 18.61 25.82 -7.45
N PRO A 400 18.63 26.34 -6.20
CA PRO A 400 19.77 27.11 -5.72
C PRO A 400 21.01 26.22 -5.61
N VAL A 401 22.15 26.72 -6.09
CA VAL A 401 23.41 25.97 -6.18
C VAL A 401 24.60 26.84 -5.78
N ALA A 402 25.68 26.20 -5.35
CA ALA A 402 27.00 26.81 -5.30
C ALA A 402 27.78 26.46 -6.58
N ILE A 403 28.37 27.47 -7.20
CA ILE A 403 29.04 27.39 -8.50
C ILE A 403 30.51 27.73 -8.28
N LYS A 404 31.37 26.72 -8.30
CA LYS A 404 32.82 26.91 -8.20
C LYS A 404 33.43 26.97 -9.59
N MET A 405 33.91 28.14 -9.96
CA MET A 405 34.69 28.36 -11.18
C MET A 405 36.16 28.14 -10.90
N MET A 406 36.74 27.16 -11.54
CA MET A 406 38.14 26.77 -11.34
C MET A 406 39.06 27.75 -12.06
N THR A 407 40.07 28.26 -11.35
CA THR A 407 41.12 29.12 -11.93
C THR A 407 42.21 28.33 -12.66
N VAL A 408 42.35 27.05 -12.32
CA VAL A 408 43.26 26.10 -12.98
C VAL A 408 42.42 24.94 -13.47
N ASN A 409 42.45 24.69 -14.79
CA ASN A 409 41.73 23.58 -15.39
C ASN A 409 42.51 22.29 -15.14
N PRO A 410 41.97 21.30 -14.42
CA PRO A 410 42.56 19.97 -14.36
C PRO A 410 42.70 19.39 -15.78
N SER A 411 43.93 19.07 -16.14
CA SER A 411 44.33 18.64 -17.49
C SER A 411 44.50 17.12 -17.62
N SER A 412 44.33 16.35 -16.55
CA SER A 412 44.47 14.89 -16.57
C SER A 412 43.12 14.18 -16.57
N ASP A 413 43.01 13.14 -17.39
CA ASP A 413 41.87 12.23 -17.43
C ASP A 413 41.58 11.59 -16.06
N GLU A 414 42.60 11.43 -15.22
CA GLU A 414 42.48 10.95 -13.84
C GLU A 414 41.64 11.87 -12.96
N VAL A 415 41.86 13.18 -13.02
CA VAL A 415 41.09 14.16 -12.22
C VAL A 415 39.65 14.25 -12.74
N LEU A 416 39.45 14.12 -14.05
CA LEU A 416 38.11 14.05 -14.64
C LEU A 416 37.36 12.78 -14.18
N GLN A 417 38.07 11.66 -14.02
CA GLN A 417 37.50 10.41 -13.51
C GLN A 417 37.16 10.50 -12.01
N GLU A 418 37.96 11.22 -11.22
CA GLU A 418 37.65 11.53 -9.82
C GLU A 418 36.36 12.34 -9.70
N PHE A 419 36.17 13.38 -10.51
CA PHE A 419 34.92 14.15 -10.51
C PHE A 419 33.71 13.28 -10.85
N LYS A 420 33.83 12.39 -11.85
CA LYS A 420 32.78 11.42 -12.16
C LYS A 420 32.47 10.54 -10.97
N THR A 421 33.48 10.04 -10.28
CA THR A 421 33.29 9.21 -9.08
C THR A 421 32.57 9.98 -7.97
N MET A 422 32.96 11.24 -7.75
CA MET A 422 32.36 12.10 -6.74
C MET A 422 30.91 12.45 -7.02
N THR A 423 30.48 12.51 -8.29
CA THR A 423 29.06 12.79 -8.63
C THR A 423 28.10 11.71 -8.13
N PHE A 424 28.59 10.51 -7.88
CA PHE A 424 27.80 9.42 -7.32
C PHE A 424 27.75 9.44 -5.79
N LEU A 425 28.67 10.12 -5.09
CA LEU A 425 28.66 10.12 -3.62
C LEU A 425 27.47 10.93 -3.08
N ALA A 426 26.62 10.28 -2.26
CA ALA A 426 25.51 10.93 -1.56
C ALA A 426 25.47 10.51 -0.08
N HIS A 427 25.66 11.49 0.82
CA HIS A 427 25.62 11.26 2.26
C HIS A 427 25.13 12.53 3.00
N PRO A 428 24.34 12.42 4.09
CA PRO A 428 23.79 13.57 4.81
C PRO A 428 24.81 14.57 5.39
N ASN A 429 26.08 14.16 5.48
CA ASN A 429 27.18 14.99 6.01
C ASN A 429 28.27 15.26 4.96
N LEU A 430 27.99 15.00 3.68
CA LEU A 430 28.88 15.35 2.57
C LEU A 430 28.17 16.38 1.69
N VAL A 431 28.92 17.40 1.24
CA VAL A 431 28.40 18.39 0.31
C VAL A 431 28.11 17.70 -1.02
N GLN A 432 26.84 17.69 -1.43
CA GLN A 432 26.43 17.02 -2.65
C GLN A 432 27.01 17.72 -3.88
N LEU A 433 27.74 16.96 -4.69
CA LEU A 433 28.13 17.35 -6.04
C LEU A 433 26.98 17.03 -7.00
N TYR A 434 26.49 18.03 -7.74
CA TYR A 434 25.43 17.83 -8.72
C TYR A 434 25.96 17.55 -10.13
N GLY A 435 27.10 18.15 -10.49
CA GLY A 435 27.71 17.96 -11.80
C GLY A 435 28.82 18.96 -12.08
N VAL A 436 29.37 18.85 -13.27
CA VAL A 436 30.54 19.62 -13.73
C VAL A 436 30.34 20.10 -15.17
N ILE A 437 31.03 21.17 -15.54
CA ILE A 437 31.12 21.69 -16.90
C ILE A 437 32.61 21.78 -17.24
N LEU A 438 33.09 20.87 -18.07
CA LEU A 438 34.53 20.64 -18.29
C LEU A 438 35.00 21.00 -19.71
N ASP A 439 34.05 21.20 -20.62
CA ASP A 439 34.23 21.52 -22.04
C ASP A 439 34.47 23.02 -22.32
N GLN A 440 34.50 23.84 -21.27
CA GLN A 440 34.77 25.27 -21.35
C GLN A 440 35.86 25.73 -20.38
N THR A 441 36.31 26.96 -20.56
CA THR A 441 37.21 27.64 -19.61
C THR A 441 36.55 28.94 -19.14
N PRO A 442 36.45 29.19 -17.82
CA PRO A 442 36.88 28.31 -16.71
C PRO A 442 35.99 27.06 -16.57
N GLN A 443 36.59 25.94 -16.16
CA GLN A 443 35.82 24.74 -15.79
C GLN A 443 34.99 25.01 -14.53
N ILE A 444 33.81 24.41 -14.44
CA ILE A 444 32.82 24.69 -13.39
C ILE A 444 32.44 23.42 -12.65
N ILE A 445 32.35 23.51 -11.33
CA ILE A 445 31.81 22.49 -10.43
C ILE A 445 30.56 23.06 -9.78
N VAL A 446 29.46 22.31 -9.83
CA VAL A 446 28.16 22.72 -9.27
C VAL A 446 27.78 21.82 -8.12
N THR A 447 27.62 22.40 -6.93
CA THR A 447 27.28 21.68 -5.69
C THR A 447 26.02 22.25 -5.05
N GLU A 448 25.57 21.61 -3.98
CA GLU A 448 24.57 22.21 -3.11
C GLU A 448 25.02 23.55 -2.53
N LEU A 449 24.03 24.42 -2.29
CA LEU A 449 24.24 25.69 -1.61
C LEU A 449 24.05 25.50 -0.10
N LEU A 450 25.10 25.75 0.68
CA LEU A 450 25.03 25.82 2.14
C LEU A 450 24.68 27.26 2.56
N GLU A 451 23.49 27.46 3.14
CA GLU A 451 22.98 28.81 3.46
C GLU A 451 23.75 29.54 4.57
N HIS A 452 24.51 28.81 5.38
CA HIS A 452 25.20 29.34 6.56
C HIS A 452 26.73 29.39 6.43
N GLY A 453 27.26 29.12 5.23
CA GLY A 453 28.70 29.13 4.95
C GLY A 453 29.34 27.77 5.13
#